data_AF-A0A7L8XNJ6-F1
#
_entry.id   AF-A0A7L8XNJ6-F1
#
_cell.length_a   1.000
_cell.length_b   1.000
_cell.length_c   1.000
_cell.angle_alpha   90.00
_cell.angle_beta   90.00
_cell.angle_gamma   90.00
#
_symmetry.space_group_name_H-M   'P 1'
#
loop_
_entity.id
_entity.type
_entity.pdbx_description
1 polymer ?
#
loop_
_entity_poly.entity_id
_entity_poly.type
_entity_poly.pdbx_seq_one_letter_code
_entity_poly.pdbx_strand_id
1 'polypeptide(L)'
;MHKSKRLFFKKKKSFRRSLSPIQSGDRIDYKNMSLLYRFISQQGKILPRRVTKLTLKQQRLITIAIKQARILSSLPFVNGNSLPFVSNDKKKFQKFSNHKKKFSNHKKKISNDKKNLSNDKKNLSNDKKNLSNDKKKISNDKKKFQKSASTTRTTTSVLKKKKKIEN
;
A
#
# COMPACT_ATOMS: atom_id res chain seq x y z
N MET A 1 17.36 47.59 -33.88
CA MET A 1 16.36 46.55 -33.50
C MET A 1 16.26 46.46 -31.97
N HIS A 2 15.21 47.01 -31.36
CA HIS A 2 15.01 46.89 -29.91
C HIS A 2 14.24 45.60 -29.58
N LYS A 3 14.93 44.64 -28.95
CA LYS A 3 14.31 43.42 -28.43
C LYS A 3 13.56 43.76 -27.13
N SER A 4 12.23 43.62 -27.14
CA SER A 4 11.41 43.82 -25.94
C SER A 4 11.69 42.70 -24.93
N LYS A 5 12.13 43.08 -23.72
CA LYS A 5 12.33 42.15 -22.59
C LYS A 5 10.96 41.67 -22.12
N ARG A 6 10.59 40.45 -22.52
CA ARG A 6 9.33 39.81 -22.11
C ARG A 6 9.38 39.59 -20.58
N LEU A 7 8.65 40.40 -19.83
CA LEU A 7 8.53 40.24 -18.38
C LEU A 7 7.77 38.93 -18.13
N PHE A 8 8.46 37.93 -17.59
CA PHE A 8 7.83 36.69 -17.14
C PHE A 8 6.93 37.00 -15.94
N PHE A 9 5.66 37.31 -16.19
CA PHE A 9 4.65 37.41 -15.16
C PHE A 9 4.40 36.03 -14.55
N LYS A 10 5.19 35.66 -13.52
CA LYS A 10 4.90 34.48 -12.70
C LYS A 10 3.52 34.69 -12.10
N LYS A 11 2.56 33.82 -12.44
CA LYS A 11 1.23 33.80 -11.82
C LYS A 11 1.40 33.75 -10.30
N LYS A 12 0.91 34.78 -9.59
CA LYS A 12 0.98 34.85 -8.13
C LYS A 12 0.24 33.62 -7.58
N LYS A 13 1.00 32.67 -7.01
CA LYS A 13 0.41 31.51 -6.33
C LYS A 13 -0.47 32.06 -5.22
N SER A 14 -1.76 31.71 -5.23
CA SER A 14 -2.67 32.14 -4.17
C SER A 14 -2.07 31.71 -2.84
N PHE A 15 -1.88 32.66 -1.93
CA PHE A 15 -1.52 32.37 -0.54
C PHE A 15 -2.71 31.61 0.04
N ARG A 16 -2.71 30.28 -0.09
CA ARG A 16 -3.69 29.44 0.59
C ARG A 16 -3.47 29.65 2.08
N ARG A 17 -4.39 30.38 2.73
CA ARG A 17 -4.39 30.58 4.17
C ARG A 17 -4.57 29.21 4.82
N SER A 18 -3.50 28.70 5.44
CA SER A 18 -3.59 27.51 6.27
C SER A 18 -4.55 27.80 7.42
N LEU A 19 -5.54 26.93 7.62
CA LEU A 19 -6.40 27.00 8.79
C LEU A 19 -5.55 26.77 10.05
N SER A 20 -5.85 27.52 11.11
CA SER A 20 -5.15 27.40 12.38
C SER A 20 -5.48 26.04 13.02
N PRO A 21 -4.51 25.39 13.70
CA PRO A 21 -4.76 24.15 14.43
C PRO A 21 -5.68 24.26 15.67
N ILE A 22 -6.10 25.47 16.03
CA ILE A 22 -7.02 25.78 17.14
C ILE A 22 -8.30 26.30 16.51
N GLN A 23 -9.45 25.77 16.94
CA GLN A 23 -10.76 26.20 16.47
C GLN A 23 -11.27 27.40 17.28
N SER A 24 -12.22 28.17 16.74
CA SER A 24 -12.75 29.37 17.39
C SER A 24 -13.47 29.10 18.71
N GLY A 25 -13.87 27.85 18.99
CA GLY A 25 -14.53 27.45 20.24
C GLY A 25 -13.58 27.02 21.37
N ASP A 26 -12.29 26.81 21.07
CA ASP A 26 -11.32 26.39 22.07
C ASP A 26 -10.92 27.57 22.96
N ARG A 27 -11.24 27.51 24.26
CA ARG A 27 -10.82 28.52 25.24
C ARG A 27 -9.33 28.35 25.55
N ILE A 28 -8.56 29.40 25.28
CA ILE A 28 -7.11 29.45 25.52
C ILE A 28 -6.89 30.01 26.94
N ASP A 29 -6.81 29.11 27.91
CA ASP A 29 -6.59 29.45 29.32
C ASP A 29 -5.28 28.85 29.84
N TYR A 30 -4.69 29.51 30.85
CA TYR A 30 -3.48 29.02 31.51
C TYR A 30 -3.70 27.69 32.24
N LYS A 31 -4.95 27.30 32.50
CA LYS A 31 -5.31 26.02 33.16
C LYS A 31 -5.18 24.82 32.20
N ASN A 32 -5.30 25.05 30.89
CA ASN A 32 -5.34 24.00 29.88
C ASN A 32 -3.93 23.54 29.50
N MET A 33 -3.26 22.80 30.40
CA MET A 33 -1.88 22.34 30.22
C MET A 33 -1.63 21.60 28.91
N SER A 34 -2.52 20.69 28.52
CA SER A 34 -2.41 19.90 27.30
C SER A 34 -2.31 20.76 26.03
N LEU A 35 -3.06 21.88 25.99
CA LEU A 35 -3.04 22.83 24.90
C LEU A 35 -1.72 23.61 24.90
N LEU A 36 -1.29 24.12 26.06
CA LEU A 36 -0.07 24.93 26.18
C LEU A 36 1.19 24.11 25.86
N TYR A 37 1.25 22.84 26.28
CA TYR A 37 2.36 21.94 25.99
C TYR A 37 2.61 21.76 24.49
N ARG A 38 1.57 21.84 23.65
CA ARG A 38 1.69 21.74 22.18
C ARG A 38 2.41 22.93 21.56
N PHE A 39 2.47 24.06 22.25
CA PHE A 39 3.02 25.33 21.74
C PHE A 39 4.33 25.74 22.40
N ILE A 40 4.93 24.87 23.21
CA ILE A 40 6.28 25.05 23.76
C ILE A 40 7.24 24.01 23.18
N SER A 41 8.54 24.36 23.15
CA SER A 41 9.61 23.44 22.80
C SER A 41 9.93 22.52 23.96
N GLN A 42 10.73 21.48 23.70
CA GLN A 42 11.22 20.58 24.76
C GLN A 42 12.04 21.33 25.82
N GLN A 43 12.80 22.36 25.43
CA GLN A 43 13.52 23.23 26.39
C GLN A 43 12.59 24.16 27.18
N GLY A 44 11.28 24.14 26.90
CA GLY A 44 10.29 25.02 27.52
C GLY A 44 10.13 26.37 26.81
N LYS A 45 10.80 26.65 25.68
CA LYS A 45 10.69 27.92 24.95
C LYS A 45 9.37 28.02 24.18
N ILE A 46 8.77 29.20 24.06
CA ILE A 46 7.52 29.38 23.30
C ILE A 46 7.82 29.26 21.80
N LEU A 47 7.05 28.42 21.09
CA LEU A 47 7.23 28.24 19.65
C LEU A 47 6.75 29.46 18.85
N PRO A 48 7.48 29.87 17.80
CA PRO A 48 7.09 31.02 17.00
C PRO A 48 5.87 30.74 16.12
N ARG A 49 5.07 31.78 15.85
CA ARG A 49 3.83 31.72 15.05
C ARG A 49 4.01 31.03 13.69
N ARG A 50 5.16 31.22 13.05
CA ARG A 50 5.48 30.66 11.72
C ARG A 50 5.52 29.12 11.74
N VAL A 51 5.88 28.53 12.89
CA VAL A 51 5.94 27.08 13.11
C VAL A 51 4.56 26.56 13.54
N THR A 52 3.91 27.24 14.47
CA THR A 52 2.61 26.81 15.03
C THR A 52 1.43 27.03 14.09
N LYS A 53 1.60 27.87 13.07
CA LYS A 53 0.58 28.26 12.07
C LYS A 53 -0.69 28.84 12.70
N LEU A 54 -0.53 29.56 13.81
CA LEU A 54 -1.62 30.25 14.50
C LEU A 54 -1.91 31.61 13.88
N THR A 55 -3.14 32.10 14.10
CA THR A 55 -3.47 33.50 13.88
C THR A 55 -2.69 34.39 14.87
N LEU A 56 -2.53 35.67 14.53
CA LEU A 56 -1.82 36.60 15.42
C LEU A 56 -2.52 36.73 16.78
N LYS A 57 -3.86 36.77 16.79
CA LYS A 57 -4.68 36.83 18.00
C LYS A 57 -4.46 35.60 18.89
N GLN A 58 -4.54 34.39 18.31
CA GLN A 58 -4.30 33.15 19.05
C GLN A 58 -2.88 33.08 19.63
N GLN A 59 -1.86 33.48 18.86
CA GLN A 59 -0.48 33.48 19.36
C GLN A 59 -0.31 34.41 20.57
N ARG A 60 -0.92 35.61 20.54
CA ARG A 60 -0.89 36.55 21.68
C ARG A 60 -1.55 35.94 22.92
N LEU A 61 -2.74 35.35 22.76
CA LEU A 61 -3.46 34.68 23.85
C LEU A 61 -2.65 33.53 24.44
N ILE A 62 -2.09 32.66 23.59
CA ILE A 62 -1.21 31.56 24.04
C ILE A 62 0.01 32.08 24.79
N THR A 63 0.63 33.15 24.30
CA THR A 63 1.82 33.72 24.95
C THR A 63 1.49 34.23 26.35
N ILE A 64 0.34 34.88 26.52
CA ILE A 64 -0.14 35.35 27.82
C ILE A 64 -0.43 34.16 28.75
N ALA A 65 -1.18 33.16 28.26
CA ALA A 65 -1.52 31.97 29.03
C ALA A 65 -0.27 31.17 29.47
N ILE A 66 0.73 31.01 28.60
CA ILE A 66 2.00 30.36 28.95
C ILE A 66 2.76 31.15 30.01
N LYS A 67 2.81 32.48 29.89
CA LYS A 67 3.49 33.32 30.88
C LYS A 67 2.81 33.22 32.25
N GLN A 68 1.48 33.26 32.30
CA GLN A 68 0.71 33.04 33.53
C GLN A 68 0.98 31.66 34.13
N ALA A 69 0.90 30.60 33.32
CA ALA A 69 1.19 29.24 33.77
C ALA A 69 2.62 29.07 34.31
N ARG A 70 3.61 29.80 33.78
CA ARG A 70 4.98 29.79 34.31
C ARG A 70 5.11 30.48 35.66
N ILE A 71 4.43 31.61 35.85
CA ILE A 71 4.41 32.31 37.15
C ILE A 71 3.76 31.43 38.22
N LEU A 72 2.71 30.69 37.84
CA LEU A 72 2.02 29.74 38.71
C LEU A 72 2.71 28.37 38.82
N SER A 73 3.97 28.25 38.39
CA SER A 73 4.77 27.01 38.40
C SER A 73 4.14 25.79 37.70
N SER A 74 3.11 26.00 36.88
CA SER A 74 2.48 24.94 36.07
C SER A 74 3.33 24.60 34.83
N LEU A 75 4.13 25.56 34.36
CA LEU A 75 5.09 25.38 33.28
C LEU A 75 6.50 25.82 33.71
N PRO A 76 7.54 25.07 33.32
CA PRO A 76 8.92 25.44 33.63
C PRO A 76 9.43 26.57 32.72
N PHE A 77 10.37 27.37 33.25
CA PHE A 77 11.07 28.43 32.50
C PHE A 77 12.20 27.87 31.62
N VAL A 78 12.96 26.90 32.15
CA VAL A 78 14.09 26.24 31.50
C VAL A 78 14.02 24.76 31.82
N ASN A 79 14.06 23.91 30.79
CA ASN A 79 14.14 22.45 30.98
C ASN A 79 15.51 21.95 30.58
N GLY A 80 16.16 21.25 31.51
CA GLY A 80 17.45 20.62 31.33
C GLY A 80 17.41 19.47 30.31
N ASN A 81 16.36 18.63 30.29
CA ASN A 81 16.14 17.59 29.26
C ASN A 81 14.78 16.84 29.32
N SER A 82 13.92 17.06 30.32
CA SER A 82 12.74 16.20 30.58
C SER A 82 11.44 16.99 30.74
N LEU A 83 10.71 17.19 29.64
CA LEU A 83 9.26 17.37 29.74
C LEU A 83 8.60 15.99 29.61
N PRO A 84 7.88 15.50 30.64
CA PRO A 84 7.32 14.14 30.63
C PRO A 84 6.31 13.90 29.50
N PHE A 85 5.69 14.96 28.97
CA PHE A 85 4.61 14.86 27.98
C PHE A 85 5.06 14.79 26.50
N VAL A 86 6.31 15.12 26.16
CA VAL A 86 6.80 15.14 24.76
C VAL A 86 6.97 13.71 24.18
N SER A 87 6.90 12.69 25.02
CA SER A 87 7.03 11.26 24.67
C SER A 87 5.94 10.74 23.73
N ASN A 88 4.78 11.40 23.68
CA ASN A 88 3.61 10.88 22.95
C ASN A 88 3.61 11.18 21.45
N ASP A 89 4.35 12.19 20.99
CA ASP A 89 4.44 12.49 19.56
C ASP A 89 5.26 11.45 18.79
N LYS A 90 6.29 10.85 19.42
CA LYS A 90 7.06 9.74 18.84
C LYS A 90 6.19 8.53 18.50
N LYS A 91 5.18 8.21 19.34
CA LYS A 91 4.22 7.12 19.09
C LYS A 91 3.34 7.39 17.86
N LYS A 92 3.00 8.66 17.58
CA LYS A 92 2.23 9.06 16.39
C LYS A 92 3.05 8.86 15.11
N PHE A 93 4.34 9.23 15.11
CA PHE A 93 5.24 8.98 13.98
C PHE A 93 5.57 7.49 13.75
N GLN A 94 5.64 6.67 14.80
CA GLN A 94 5.75 5.21 14.66
C GLN A 94 4.52 4.58 13.97
N LYS A 95 3.29 5.07 14.25
CA LYS A 95 2.07 4.59 13.56
C LYS A 95 2.11 4.86 12.04
N PHE A 96 2.61 6.01 11.60
CA PHE A 96 2.78 6.29 10.16
C PHE A 96 3.88 5.44 9.50
N SER A 97 4.98 5.17 10.21
CA SER A 97 6.03 4.23 9.75
C SER A 97 5.47 2.82 9.52
N ASN A 98 4.63 2.34 10.44
CA ASN A 98 4.01 1.02 10.34
C ASN A 98 3.03 0.91 9.16
N HIS A 99 2.27 1.97 8.84
CA HIS A 99 1.45 1.99 7.63
C HIS A 99 2.32 1.88 6.36
N LYS A 100 3.44 2.60 6.29
CA LYS A 100 4.36 2.54 5.14
C LYS A 100 4.97 1.13 4.94
N LYS A 101 5.34 0.46 6.05
CA LYS A 101 5.80 -0.95 6.03
C LYS A 101 4.70 -1.91 5.58
N LYS A 102 3.45 -1.73 6.02
CA LYS A 102 2.31 -2.55 5.57
C LYS A 102 2.08 -2.42 4.05
N PHE A 103 2.14 -1.21 3.49
CA PHE A 103 2.01 -1.00 2.04
C PHE A 103 3.16 -1.64 1.24
N SER A 104 4.40 -1.52 1.72
CA SER A 104 5.57 -2.18 1.11
C SER A 104 5.41 -3.69 1.05
N ASN A 105 5.00 -4.31 2.17
CA ASN A 105 4.79 -5.76 2.25
C ASN A 105 3.62 -6.22 1.36
N HIS A 106 2.53 -5.44 1.31
CA HIS A 106 1.39 -5.75 0.44
C HIS A 106 1.78 -5.68 -1.04
N LYS A 107 2.64 -4.73 -1.43
CA LYS A 107 3.17 -4.61 -2.80
C LYS A 107 4.05 -5.80 -3.18
N LYS A 108 4.87 -6.31 -2.25
CA LYS A 108 5.67 -7.54 -2.45
C LYS A 108 4.79 -8.79 -2.58
N LYS A 109 3.76 -8.94 -1.73
CA LYS A 109 2.78 -10.04 -1.85
C LYS A 109 2.13 -10.07 -3.23
N ILE A 110 1.58 -8.93 -3.67
CA ILE A 110 0.94 -8.81 -5.00
C ILE A 110 1.91 -9.16 -6.13
N SER A 111 3.19 -8.79 -6.03
CA SER A 111 4.18 -9.15 -7.06
C SER A 111 4.47 -10.64 -7.11
N ASN A 112 4.44 -11.33 -5.97
CA ASN A 112 4.63 -12.77 -5.90
C ASN A 112 3.39 -13.52 -6.40
N ASP A 113 2.19 -13.07 -6.02
CA ASP A 113 0.92 -13.65 -6.49
C ASP A 113 0.79 -13.56 -8.02
N LYS A 114 1.24 -12.45 -8.63
CA LYS A 114 1.30 -12.30 -10.10
C LYS A 114 2.26 -13.29 -10.77
N LYS A 115 3.40 -13.59 -10.14
CA LYS A 115 4.37 -14.58 -10.66
C LYS A 115 3.81 -16.00 -10.59
N ASN A 116 3.18 -16.34 -9.46
CA ASN A 116 2.53 -17.64 -9.27
C ASN A 116 1.42 -17.86 -10.31
N LEU A 117 0.53 -16.87 -10.50
CA LEU A 117 -0.53 -16.94 -11.51
C LEU A 117 0.00 -17.09 -12.95
N SER A 118 1.17 -16.52 -13.25
CA SER A 118 1.87 -16.72 -14.53
C SER A 118 2.31 -18.18 -14.71
N ASN A 119 2.84 -18.78 -13.64
CA ASN A 119 3.32 -20.16 -13.67
C ASN A 119 2.15 -21.14 -13.78
N ASP A 120 1.04 -20.89 -13.07
CA ASP A 120 -0.17 -21.71 -13.15
C ASP A 120 -0.77 -21.69 -14.57
N LYS A 121 -0.76 -20.53 -15.24
CA LYS A 121 -1.18 -20.43 -16.65
C LYS A 121 -0.30 -21.26 -17.60
N LYS A 122 1.01 -21.31 -17.35
CA LYS A 122 1.94 -22.12 -18.16
C LYS A 122 1.71 -23.61 -17.93
N ASN A 123 1.51 -24.02 -16.67
CA ASN A 123 1.19 -25.41 -16.32
C ASN A 123 -0.11 -25.87 -16.99
N LEU A 124 -1.18 -25.06 -16.89
CA LEU A 124 -2.46 -25.36 -17.53
C LEU A 124 -2.36 -25.46 -19.06
N SER A 125 -1.47 -24.68 -19.68
CA SER A 125 -1.16 -24.79 -21.12
C SER A 125 -0.52 -26.14 -21.45
N ASN A 126 0.41 -26.60 -20.61
CA ASN A 126 1.10 -27.87 -20.80
C ASN A 126 0.15 -29.06 -20.59
N ASP A 127 -0.72 -28.99 -19.58
CA ASP A 127 -1.74 -30.04 -19.33
C ASP A 127 -2.71 -30.18 -20.50
N LYS A 128 -3.13 -29.05 -21.11
CA LYS A 128 -3.97 -29.07 -22.32
C LYS A 128 -3.27 -29.74 -23.50
N LYS A 129 -1.95 -29.53 -23.66
CA LYS A 129 -1.16 -30.18 -24.72
C LYS A 129 -1.02 -31.68 -24.46
N ASN A 130 -0.79 -32.08 -23.22
CA ASN A 130 -0.70 -33.50 -22.84
C ASN A 130 -2.03 -34.21 -23.12
N LEU A 131 -3.16 -33.62 -22.71
CA LEU A 131 -4.49 -34.19 -22.94
C LEU A 131 -4.83 -34.33 -24.43
N SER A 132 -4.35 -33.41 -25.27
CA SER A 132 -4.47 -33.48 -26.73
C SER A 132 -3.69 -34.68 -27.30
N ASN A 133 -2.47 -34.89 -26.80
CA ASN A 133 -1.63 -36.01 -27.24
C ASN A 133 -2.21 -37.36 -26.81
N ASP A 134 -2.74 -37.46 -25.58
CA ASP A 134 -3.39 -38.68 -25.10
C ASP A 134 -4.63 -39.04 -25.92
N LYS A 135 -5.47 -38.04 -26.26
CA LYS A 135 -6.63 -38.24 -27.16
C LYS A 135 -6.21 -38.79 -28.52
N LYS A 136 -5.12 -38.26 -29.11
CA LYS A 136 -4.56 -38.77 -30.38
C LYS A 136 -4.08 -40.21 -30.24
N LYS A 137 -3.37 -40.55 -29.16
CA LYS A 137 -2.89 -41.91 -28.88
C LYS A 137 -4.05 -42.91 -28.78
N ILE A 138 -5.08 -42.57 -28.00
CA ILE A 138 -6.30 -43.38 -27.85
C ILE A 138 -7.01 -43.58 -29.20
N SER A 139 -7.08 -42.55 -30.05
CA SER A 139 -7.68 -42.66 -31.37
C SER A 139 -6.92 -43.63 -32.29
N ASN A 140 -5.59 -43.63 -32.20
CA ASN A 140 -4.73 -44.50 -33.00
C ASN A 140 -4.82 -45.95 -32.52
N ASP A 141 -4.87 -46.17 -31.21
CA ASP A 141 -5.06 -47.50 -30.61
C ASP A 141 -6.43 -48.08 -30.98
N LYS A 142 -7.49 -47.27 -30.97
CA LYS A 142 -8.82 -47.67 -31.47
C LYS A 142 -8.79 -48.10 -32.94
N LYS A 143 -8.11 -47.36 -33.81
CA LYS A 143 -7.94 -47.73 -35.23
C LYS A 143 -7.15 -49.04 -35.39
N LYS A 144 -6.10 -49.24 -34.58
CA LYS A 144 -5.28 -50.46 -34.58
C LYS A 144 -6.09 -51.68 -34.16
N PHE A 145 -6.94 -51.54 -33.13
CA PHE A 145 -7.83 -52.59 -32.66
C PHE A 145 -8.91 -52.97 -33.68
N GLN A 146 -9.51 -51.98 -34.36
CA GLN A 146 -10.47 -52.28 -35.44
C GLN A 146 -9.81 -53.04 -36.60
N LYS A 147 -8.56 -52.69 -36.94
CA LYS A 147 -7.79 -53.35 -38.00
C LYS A 147 -7.39 -54.79 -37.63
N SER A 148 -7.03 -55.06 -36.38
CA SER A 148 -6.75 -56.44 -35.92
C SER A 148 -8.02 -57.28 -35.82
N ALA A 149 -9.16 -56.69 -35.47
CA ALA A 149 -10.46 -57.36 -35.46
C ALA A 149 -10.95 -57.75 -36.87
N SER A 150 -10.68 -56.94 -37.90
CA SER A 150 -10.99 -57.32 -39.29
C SER A 150 -10.13 -58.48 -39.81
N THR A 151 -8.83 -58.50 -39.48
CA THR A 151 -7.91 -59.55 -39.93
C THR A 151 -8.20 -60.90 -39.27
N THR A 152 -8.60 -60.92 -38.00
CA THR A 152 -8.98 -62.16 -37.30
C THR A 152 -10.29 -62.77 -37.83
N ARG A 153 -11.25 -61.93 -38.28
CA ARG A 153 -12.50 -62.40 -38.91
C ARG A 153 -12.26 -63.00 -40.30
N THR A 154 -11.32 -62.47 -41.08
CA THR A 154 -10.96 -63.04 -42.39
C THR A 154 -10.17 -64.34 -42.24
N THR A 155 -9.20 -64.42 -41.32
CA THR A 155 -8.44 -65.66 -41.11
C THR A 155 -9.30 -66.81 -40.57
N THR A 156 -10.21 -66.53 -39.62
CA THR A 156 -11.13 -67.53 -39.08
C THR A 156 -12.14 -68.05 -40.11
N SER A 157 -12.65 -67.19 -41.01
CA SER A 157 -13.53 -67.63 -42.10
C SER A 157 -12.79 -68.46 -43.15
N VAL A 158 -11.53 -68.13 -43.47
CA VAL A 158 -10.66 -68.93 -44.34
C VAL A 158 -10.33 -70.30 -43.72
N LEU A 159 -10.00 -70.35 -42.42
CA LEU A 159 -9.75 -71.60 -41.68
C LEU A 159 -11.01 -72.49 -41.60
N LYS A 160 -12.19 -71.90 -41.37
CA LYS A 160 -13.47 -72.64 -41.41
C LYS A 160 -13.78 -73.19 -42.81
N LYS A 161 -13.44 -72.47 -43.88
CA LYS A 161 -13.57 -72.97 -45.27
C LYS A 161 -12.60 -74.12 -45.54
N LYS A 162 -11.34 -74.03 -45.11
CA LYS A 162 -10.33 -75.11 -45.29
C LYS A 162 -10.71 -76.39 -44.54
N LYS A 163 -11.15 -76.31 -43.29
CA LYS A 163 -11.64 -77.48 -42.52
C LYS A 163 -12.88 -78.16 -43.10
N LYS A 164 -13.62 -77.48 -43.99
CA LYS A 164 -14.81 -78.03 -44.67
C LYS A 164 -14.45 -78.77 -45.98
N ILE A 165 -13.20 -78.68 -46.42
CA ILE A 165 -12.66 -79.32 -47.63
C ILE A 165 -11.82 -80.56 -47.26
N GLU A 166 -11.39 -80.68 -45.99
CA GLU A 166 -10.54 -81.77 -45.48
C GLU A 166 -11.31 -82.92 -44.79
N ASN A 167 -12.65 -82.91 -44.82
CA ASN A 167 -13.53 -83.97 -44.30
C ASN A 167 -14.45 -84.50 -45.40
#